data_AF-A0A0J7Y416-F1
#
_entry.id   AF-A0A0J7Y416-F1
#
_cell.length_a   1.000
_cell.length_b   1.000
_cell.length_c   1.000
_cell.angle_alpha   90.00
_cell.angle_beta   90.00
_cell.angle_gamma   90.00
#
_symmetry.space_group_name_H-M   'P 1'
#
loop_
_entity.id
_entity.type
_entity.pdbx_description
1 polymer ?
#
loop_
_entity_poly.entity_id
_entity_poly.type
_entity_poly.pdbx_seq_one_letter_code
_entity_poly.pdbx_strand_id
1 'polypeptide(L)'
;MAAVPDAAPLPASGINVSSAADRAAAQIALRLTHDLRRLKEIKSIDLKIAAKREMLPEYRDWVAGLIAADAGVGTGTAAEVLPTVMVWLIDTASYADALDLVPFMFAHRVAMPSRYQRDPATIVVEEIADAANKAQGAGASFPLDILDRVADLTEAHDIHDEVRAKLFKAIGTEELTIAEDMEAGPAARARLTVARNSLREAHRLHSRIGVNTRIKKAEKLIAANLAAFPPEYEQRGDDAA
;
A
#
# COMPACT_ATOMS: atom_id res chain seq x y z
N MET A 1 69.26 3.47 -39.82
CA MET A 1 68.60 4.63 -39.21
C MET A 1 67.11 4.34 -39.19
N ALA A 2 66.48 4.49 -38.03
CA ALA A 2 65.12 4.07 -37.71
C ALA A 2 64.02 5.02 -38.22
N ALA A 3 62.77 4.52 -38.19
CA ALA A 3 61.45 5.18 -38.04
C ALA A 3 60.43 4.62 -39.06
N VAL A 4 59.58 3.63 -38.72
CA VAL A 4 58.27 3.68 -38.00
C VAL A 4 57.14 4.27 -38.88
N PRO A 5 55.99 3.57 -39.03
CA PRO A 5 54.97 3.87 -40.04
C PRO A 5 54.03 4.99 -39.61
N ASP A 6 53.57 5.80 -40.58
CA ASP A 6 52.57 6.83 -40.31
C ASP A 6 51.16 6.25 -40.29
N ALA A 7 50.41 6.68 -39.29
CA ALA A 7 49.18 6.09 -38.81
C ALA A 7 47.96 6.52 -39.64
N ALA A 8 47.05 5.59 -39.90
CA ALA A 8 45.68 5.93 -40.27
C ALA A 8 44.90 6.43 -39.03
N PRO A 9 44.21 7.58 -39.07
CA PRO A 9 43.15 7.84 -38.12
C PRO A 9 41.85 7.18 -38.58
N LEU A 10 41.32 6.33 -37.71
CA LEU A 10 39.98 5.73 -37.73
C LEU A 10 38.87 6.81 -37.68
N PRO A 11 37.65 6.50 -38.14
CA PRO A 11 36.51 7.42 -38.08
C PRO A 11 36.16 7.76 -36.63
N ALA A 12 35.95 9.05 -36.36
CA ALA A 12 35.43 9.55 -35.10
C ALA A 12 34.10 8.87 -34.76
N SER A 13 34.13 7.97 -33.79
CA SER A 13 32.98 7.29 -33.23
C SER A 13 32.44 8.10 -32.06
N GLY A 14 31.12 8.29 -32.01
CA GLY A 14 30.40 8.58 -30.76
C GLY A 14 29.58 9.86 -30.73
N ILE A 15 28.61 10.02 -31.63
CA ILE A 15 27.44 10.85 -31.28
C ILE A 15 26.56 9.99 -30.39
N ASN A 16 26.66 10.16 -29.07
CA ASN A 16 25.71 9.57 -28.14
C ASN A 16 24.39 10.39 -28.23
N VAL A 17 23.55 10.06 -29.21
CA VAL A 17 22.22 10.64 -29.33
C VAL A 17 21.36 10.02 -28.23
N SER A 18 21.15 10.76 -27.15
CA SER A 18 20.17 10.43 -26.10
C SER A 18 18.86 9.96 -26.75
N SER A 19 18.34 8.80 -26.34
CA SER A 19 17.11 8.24 -26.88
C SER A 19 15.90 9.09 -26.48
N ALA A 20 14.74 8.88 -27.14
CA ALA A 20 13.51 9.54 -26.71
C ALA A 20 13.14 9.19 -25.25
N ALA A 21 13.42 7.95 -24.82
CA ALA A 21 13.23 7.50 -23.45
C ALA A 21 14.16 8.24 -22.47
N ASP A 22 15.42 8.46 -22.84
CA ASP A 22 16.37 9.21 -21.99
C ASP A 22 15.94 10.67 -21.80
N ARG A 23 15.44 11.32 -22.87
CA ARG A 23 14.89 12.68 -22.77
C ARG A 23 13.66 12.73 -21.88
N ALA A 24 12.76 11.76 -22.00
CA ALA A 24 11.57 11.67 -21.13
C ALA A 24 11.97 11.44 -19.66
N ALA A 25 12.94 10.56 -19.40
CA ALA A 25 13.49 10.31 -18.07
C ALA A 25 14.17 11.56 -17.48
N ALA A 26 14.91 12.34 -18.28
CA ALA A 26 15.50 13.60 -17.82
C ALA A 26 14.44 14.65 -17.49
N GLN A 27 13.39 14.75 -18.32
CA GLN A 27 12.29 15.69 -18.10
C GLN A 27 11.51 15.37 -16.83
N ILE A 28 11.20 14.09 -16.58
CA ILE A 28 10.48 13.69 -15.36
C ILE A 28 11.35 13.87 -14.11
N ALA A 29 12.67 13.64 -14.20
CA ALA A 29 13.59 13.88 -13.09
C ALA A 29 13.67 15.38 -12.72
N LEU A 30 13.73 16.26 -13.73
CA LEU A 30 13.71 17.71 -13.51
C LEU A 30 12.39 18.15 -12.86
N ARG A 31 11.26 17.60 -13.33
CA ARG A 31 9.94 17.84 -12.73
C ARG A 31 9.90 17.41 -11.28
N LEU A 32 10.31 16.19 -10.96
CA LEU A 32 10.35 15.68 -9.59
C LEU A 32 11.19 16.59 -8.69
N THR A 33 12.34 17.07 -9.18
CA THR A 33 13.20 18.00 -8.45
C THR A 33 12.49 19.30 -8.11
N HIS A 34 11.75 19.88 -9.07
CA HIS A 34 10.96 21.09 -8.86
C HIS A 34 9.81 20.87 -7.87
N ASP A 35 9.06 19.78 -8.04
CA ASP A 35 7.90 19.47 -7.20
C ASP A 35 8.31 19.17 -5.75
N LEU A 36 9.41 18.44 -5.53
CA LEU A 36 9.98 18.22 -4.20
C LEU A 36 10.41 19.54 -3.53
N ARG A 37 10.93 20.51 -4.29
CA ARG A 37 11.27 21.84 -3.77
C ARG A 37 10.01 22.59 -3.34
N ARG A 38 8.98 22.62 -4.19
CA ARG A 38 7.68 23.23 -3.87
C ARG A 38 7.08 22.61 -2.60
N LEU A 39 7.08 21.28 -2.48
CA LEU A 39 6.58 20.57 -1.29
C LEU A 39 7.39 20.88 -0.02
N LYS A 40 8.68 21.18 -0.13
CA LYS A 40 9.52 21.58 1.02
C LYS A 40 9.17 22.97 1.54
N GLU A 41 8.73 23.88 0.67
CA GLU A 41 8.36 25.26 1.02
C GLU A 41 6.98 25.34 1.69
N ILE A 42 6.09 24.39 1.41
CA ILE A 42 4.77 24.31 2.04
C ILE A 42 4.92 23.77 3.47
N LYS A 43 4.32 24.44 4.47
CA LYS A 43 4.32 23.96 5.86
C LYS A 43 3.10 23.11 6.20
N SER A 44 1.92 23.48 5.72
CA SER A 44 0.66 22.78 6.02
C SER A 44 0.62 21.41 5.33
N ILE A 45 0.23 20.38 6.09
CA ILE A 45 0.05 19.02 5.57
C ILE A 45 -1.08 19.02 4.52
N ASP A 46 -2.22 19.65 4.81
CA ASP A 46 -3.36 19.69 3.89
C ASP A 46 -3.00 20.40 2.57
N LEU A 47 -2.22 21.49 2.64
CA LEU A 47 -1.73 22.17 1.43
C LEU A 47 -0.72 21.32 0.65
N LYS A 48 0.11 20.50 1.32
CA LYS A 48 0.97 19.54 0.63
C LYS A 48 0.16 18.46 -0.08
N ILE A 49 -0.87 17.93 0.57
CA ILE A 49 -1.75 16.93 -0.02
C ILE A 49 -2.45 17.52 -1.25
N ALA A 50 -2.98 18.74 -1.16
CA ALA A 50 -3.57 19.44 -2.30
C ALA A 50 -2.56 19.61 -3.45
N ALA A 51 -1.34 20.06 -3.16
CA ALA A 51 -0.29 20.20 -4.16
C ALA A 51 0.09 18.84 -4.81
N LYS A 52 0.18 17.75 -4.04
CA LYS A 52 0.42 16.40 -4.58
C LYS A 52 -0.68 15.99 -5.55
N ARG A 53 -1.97 16.26 -5.23
CA ARG A 53 -3.10 16.00 -6.16
C ARG A 53 -2.96 16.75 -7.48
N GLU A 54 -2.50 17.99 -7.45
CA GLU A 54 -2.24 18.78 -8.66
C GLU A 54 -1.08 18.22 -9.48
N MET A 55 -0.03 17.69 -8.83
CA MET A 55 1.20 17.22 -9.48
C MET A 55 1.08 15.82 -10.08
N LEU A 56 0.34 14.92 -9.42
CA LEU A 56 0.25 13.50 -9.79
C LEU A 56 -0.09 13.21 -11.27
N PRO A 57 -1.03 13.93 -11.91
CA PRO A 57 -1.36 13.69 -13.32
C PRO A 57 -0.16 13.76 -14.27
N GLU A 58 0.84 14.59 -13.96
CA GLU A 58 2.03 14.82 -14.79
C GLU A 58 3.01 13.63 -14.79
N TYR A 59 2.82 12.66 -13.89
CA TYR A 59 3.66 11.46 -13.79
C TYR A 59 2.99 10.24 -14.42
N ARG A 60 1.68 10.29 -14.67
CA ARG A 60 0.86 9.13 -15.02
C ARG A 60 1.35 8.41 -16.26
N ASP A 61 1.47 9.13 -17.38
CA ASP A 61 1.84 8.53 -18.67
C ASP A 61 3.27 7.96 -18.66
N TRP A 62 4.16 8.63 -17.94
CA TRP A 62 5.54 8.17 -17.80
C TRP A 62 5.63 6.91 -16.94
N VAL A 63 4.92 6.85 -15.81
CA VAL A 63 4.84 5.64 -14.96
C VAL A 63 4.18 4.48 -15.71
N ALA A 64 3.11 4.73 -16.46
CA ALA A 64 2.46 3.71 -17.27
C ALA A 64 3.41 3.15 -18.35
N GLY A 65 4.14 4.03 -19.04
CA GLY A 65 5.16 3.63 -20.01
C GLY A 65 6.31 2.84 -19.38
N LEU A 66 6.75 3.23 -18.18
CA LEU A 66 7.78 2.51 -17.41
C LEU A 66 7.32 1.08 -17.07
N ILE A 67 6.10 0.92 -16.56
CA ILE A 67 5.54 -0.40 -16.21
C ILE A 67 5.35 -1.25 -17.47
N ALA A 68 4.82 -0.67 -18.54
CA ALA A 68 4.58 -1.39 -19.80
C ALA A 68 5.87 -1.84 -20.48
N ALA A 69 6.97 -1.10 -20.31
CA ALA A 69 8.26 -1.43 -20.91
C ALA A 69 9.00 -2.56 -20.19
N ASP A 70 8.70 -2.81 -18.91
CA ASP A 70 9.33 -3.85 -18.06
C ASP A 70 10.89 -3.82 -18.05
N ALA A 71 11.49 -2.67 -18.40
CA ALA A 71 12.93 -2.51 -18.65
C ALA A 71 13.50 -1.26 -17.96
N GLY A 72 14.77 -1.32 -17.54
CA GLY A 72 15.45 -0.21 -16.85
C GLY A 72 15.02 0.00 -15.39
N VAL A 73 14.41 -1.03 -14.78
CA VAL A 73 13.74 -0.93 -13.48
C VAL A 73 14.73 -0.94 -12.31
N GLY A 74 14.41 -0.19 -11.25
CA GLY A 74 15.16 -0.21 -9.98
C GLY A 74 16.44 0.62 -9.95
N THR A 75 16.75 1.38 -11.00
CA THR A 75 17.89 2.29 -11.04
C THR A 75 17.52 3.66 -11.63
N GLY A 76 18.40 4.65 -11.45
CA GLY A 76 18.27 5.98 -12.04
C GLY A 76 16.94 6.68 -11.70
N THR A 77 16.35 7.35 -12.69
CA THR A 77 15.11 8.12 -12.52
C THR A 77 13.93 7.26 -12.07
N ALA A 78 13.82 6.01 -12.55
CA ALA A 78 12.72 5.11 -12.16
C ALA A 78 12.73 4.78 -10.66
N ALA A 79 13.92 4.58 -10.08
CA ALA A 79 14.07 4.32 -8.65
C ALA A 79 13.71 5.54 -7.77
N GLU A 80 13.76 6.76 -8.31
CA GLU A 80 13.35 7.95 -7.57
C GLU A 80 11.87 8.29 -7.75
N VAL A 81 11.36 8.19 -8.98
CA VAL A 81 10.00 8.64 -9.33
C VAL A 81 8.95 7.66 -8.85
N LEU A 82 9.07 6.38 -9.18
CA LEU A 82 8.02 5.38 -8.93
C LEU A 82 7.63 5.26 -7.44
N PRO A 83 8.56 5.03 -6.50
CA PRO A 83 8.24 5.00 -5.06
C PRO A 83 7.71 6.34 -4.54
N THR A 84 8.13 7.47 -5.11
CA THR A 84 7.60 8.78 -4.69
C THR A 84 6.15 8.95 -5.12
N VAL A 85 5.82 8.56 -6.35
CA VAL A 85 4.44 8.58 -6.87
C VAL A 85 3.55 7.66 -6.04
N MET A 86 4.00 6.44 -5.71
CA MET A 86 3.28 5.53 -4.81
C MET A 86 2.92 6.20 -3.47
N VAL A 87 3.90 6.83 -2.81
CA VAL A 87 3.66 7.53 -1.54
C VAL A 87 2.68 8.69 -1.72
N TRP A 88 2.81 9.48 -2.78
CA TRP A 88 1.90 10.60 -3.03
C TRP A 88 0.46 10.14 -3.35
N LEU A 89 0.30 9.00 -4.01
CA LEU A 89 -1.02 8.40 -4.22
C LEU A 89 -1.66 8.01 -2.87
N ILE A 90 -0.88 7.42 -1.95
CA ILE A 90 -1.34 7.12 -0.58
C ILE A 90 -1.72 8.40 0.17
N ASP A 91 -0.85 9.42 0.16
CA ASP A 91 -1.09 10.71 0.82
C ASP A 91 -2.39 11.39 0.37
N THR A 92 -2.76 11.18 -0.89
CA THR A 92 -3.93 11.80 -1.52
C THR A 92 -5.19 10.96 -1.44
N ALA A 93 -5.11 9.78 -0.80
CA ALA A 93 -6.13 8.75 -0.68
C ALA A 93 -6.50 8.03 -2.00
N SER A 94 -5.62 8.08 -3.01
CA SER A 94 -5.70 7.26 -4.22
C SER A 94 -5.08 5.87 -3.98
N TYR A 95 -5.63 5.12 -3.02
CA TYR A 95 -5.03 3.86 -2.55
C TYR A 95 -4.99 2.78 -3.63
N ALA A 96 -6.05 2.64 -4.44
CA ALA A 96 -6.09 1.63 -5.51
C ALA A 96 -4.95 1.84 -6.51
N ASP A 97 -4.79 3.09 -7.00
CA ASP A 97 -3.71 3.47 -7.91
C ASP A 97 -2.32 3.24 -7.27
N ALA A 98 -2.16 3.52 -5.98
CA ALA A 98 -0.91 3.24 -5.27
C ALA A 98 -0.59 1.74 -5.25
N LEU A 99 -1.59 0.91 -4.91
CA LEU A 99 -1.46 -0.54 -4.81
C LEU A 99 -1.27 -1.21 -6.18
N ASP A 100 -1.65 -0.56 -7.28
CA ASP A 100 -1.34 -1.03 -8.63
C ASP A 100 0.16 -0.95 -8.95
N LEU A 101 0.91 -0.06 -8.29
CA LEU A 101 2.37 0.06 -8.47
C LEU A 101 3.15 -0.97 -7.65
N VAL A 102 2.56 -1.45 -6.54
CA VAL A 102 3.24 -2.29 -5.53
C VAL A 102 3.76 -3.63 -6.10
N PRO A 103 2.97 -4.43 -6.86
CA PRO A 103 3.46 -5.69 -7.44
C PRO A 103 4.72 -5.51 -8.28
N PHE A 104 4.74 -4.48 -9.11
CA PHE A 104 5.89 -4.15 -9.96
C PHE A 104 7.10 -3.76 -9.09
N MET A 105 6.90 -2.89 -8.10
CA MET A 105 7.98 -2.48 -7.19
C MET A 105 8.59 -3.67 -6.45
N PHE A 106 7.78 -4.64 -6.01
CA PHE A 106 8.27 -5.85 -5.34
C PHE A 106 9.00 -6.80 -6.29
N ALA A 107 8.44 -7.06 -7.47
CA ALA A 107 9.05 -7.93 -8.48
C ALA A 107 10.45 -7.46 -8.89
N HIS A 108 10.63 -6.14 -9.03
CA HIS A 108 11.90 -5.55 -9.43
C HIS A 108 12.75 -5.02 -8.27
N ARG A 109 12.35 -5.26 -7.01
CA ARG A 109 13.06 -4.81 -5.80
C ARG A 109 13.42 -3.33 -5.83
N VAL A 110 12.48 -2.48 -6.26
CA VAL A 110 12.68 -1.03 -6.36
C VAL A 110 12.91 -0.47 -4.95
N ALA A 111 14.10 0.10 -4.72
CA ALA A 111 14.44 0.69 -3.43
C ALA A 111 13.66 1.97 -3.17
N MET A 112 13.39 2.27 -1.90
CA MET A 112 12.86 3.57 -1.52
C MET A 112 13.94 4.65 -1.64
N PRO A 113 13.57 5.89 -2.06
CA PRO A 113 14.47 7.03 -2.03
C PRO A 113 15.00 7.30 -0.62
N SER A 114 16.23 7.82 -0.52
CA SER A 114 16.95 8.02 0.76
C SER A 114 16.23 8.90 1.80
N ARG A 115 15.25 9.70 1.37
CA ARG A 115 14.37 10.50 2.24
C ARG A 115 13.38 9.66 3.05
N TYR A 116 13.12 8.43 2.63
CA TYR A 116 12.30 7.46 3.35
C TYR A 116 13.21 6.51 4.12
N GLN A 117 12.83 6.22 5.36
CA GLN A 117 13.65 5.42 6.29
C GLN A 117 13.21 3.96 6.38
N ARG A 118 12.21 3.57 5.59
CA ARG A 118 11.56 2.26 5.65
C ARG A 118 11.47 1.68 4.23
N ASP A 119 11.41 0.37 4.13
CA ASP A 119 11.25 -0.34 2.86
C ASP A 119 9.82 -0.12 2.28
N PRO A 120 9.61 -0.43 0.99
CA PRO A 120 8.32 -0.16 0.35
C PRO A 120 7.14 -0.90 1.00
N ALA A 121 7.32 -2.15 1.45
CA ALA A 121 6.23 -2.92 2.04
C ALA A 121 5.82 -2.34 3.40
N THR A 122 6.79 -1.98 4.24
CA THR A 122 6.50 -1.32 5.52
C THR A 122 5.77 0.02 5.32
N ILE A 123 6.15 0.82 4.32
CA ILE A 123 5.48 2.10 4.03
C ILE A 123 4.03 1.90 3.59
N VAL A 124 3.78 0.96 2.67
CA VAL A 124 2.42 0.65 2.19
C VAL A 124 1.53 0.24 3.35
N VAL A 125 2.00 -0.68 4.21
CA VAL A 125 1.23 -1.13 5.37
C VAL A 125 1.00 0.00 6.36
N GLU A 126 2.06 0.71 6.77
CA GLU A 126 1.94 1.69 7.83
C GLU A 126 1.06 2.87 7.44
N GLU A 127 1.30 3.48 6.27
CA GLU A 127 0.60 4.70 5.87
C GLU A 127 -0.90 4.43 5.62
N ILE A 128 -1.24 3.30 4.99
CA ILE A 128 -2.65 2.93 4.73
C ILE A 128 -3.33 2.50 6.04
N ALA A 129 -2.67 1.71 6.89
CA ALA A 129 -3.24 1.33 8.17
C ALA A 129 -3.43 2.54 9.10
N ASP A 130 -2.51 3.49 9.13
CA ASP A 130 -2.64 4.72 9.93
C ASP A 130 -3.78 5.60 9.40
N ALA A 131 -3.94 5.71 8.07
CA ALA A 131 -5.08 6.40 7.47
C ALA A 131 -6.42 5.75 7.84
N ALA A 132 -6.51 4.42 7.77
CA ALA A 132 -7.71 3.68 8.15
C ALA A 132 -8.03 3.81 9.63
N ASN A 133 -7.04 3.60 10.51
CA ASN A 133 -7.22 3.75 11.96
C ASN A 133 -7.64 5.19 12.33
N LYS A 134 -7.13 6.21 11.63
CA LYS A 134 -7.54 7.61 11.81
C LYS A 134 -9.00 7.83 11.39
N ALA A 135 -9.41 7.33 10.23
CA ALA A 135 -10.80 7.42 9.76
C ALA A 135 -11.77 6.74 10.74
N GLN A 136 -11.45 5.51 11.14
CA GLN A 136 -12.22 4.73 12.11
C GLN A 136 -12.30 5.40 13.49
N GLY A 137 -11.20 6.01 13.94
CA GLY A 137 -11.16 6.79 15.18
C GLY A 137 -12.08 8.02 15.14
N ALA A 138 -12.35 8.56 13.95
CA ALA A 138 -13.31 9.63 13.72
C ALA A 138 -14.74 9.13 13.43
N GLY A 139 -14.98 7.80 13.49
CA GLY A 139 -16.27 7.19 13.19
C GLY A 139 -16.59 7.09 11.69
N ALA A 140 -15.62 7.28 10.82
CA ALA A 140 -15.75 7.06 9.38
C ALA A 140 -15.31 5.63 9.01
N SER A 141 -15.97 5.04 8.01
CA SER A 141 -15.55 3.77 7.42
C SER A 141 -14.30 3.96 6.54
N PHE A 142 -13.57 2.87 6.34
CA PHE A 142 -12.47 2.79 5.38
C PHE A 142 -12.71 1.63 4.40
N PRO A 143 -12.33 1.74 3.11
CA PRO A 143 -12.54 0.66 2.15
C PRO A 143 -11.83 -0.64 2.57
N LEU A 144 -12.60 -1.66 2.93
CA LEU A 144 -12.06 -2.94 3.42
C LEU A 144 -11.26 -3.68 2.33
N ASP A 145 -11.69 -3.59 1.08
CA ASP A 145 -11.00 -4.17 -0.08
C ASP A 145 -9.57 -3.63 -0.25
N ILE A 146 -9.34 -2.35 0.09
CA ILE A 146 -7.99 -1.76 0.12
C ILE A 146 -7.14 -2.39 1.23
N LEU A 147 -7.72 -2.60 2.43
CA LEU A 147 -6.99 -3.20 3.55
C LEU A 147 -6.63 -4.66 3.29
N ASP A 148 -7.56 -5.43 2.73
CA ASP A 148 -7.34 -6.83 2.37
C ASP A 148 -6.26 -6.93 1.28
N ARG A 149 -6.32 -6.06 0.26
CA ARG A 149 -5.28 -6.00 -0.77
C ARG A 149 -3.90 -5.66 -0.21
N VAL A 150 -3.82 -4.77 0.79
CA VAL A 150 -2.55 -4.49 1.49
C VAL A 150 -2.05 -5.74 2.23
N ALA A 151 -2.92 -6.45 2.93
CA ALA A 151 -2.57 -7.68 3.64
C ALA A 151 -2.02 -8.75 2.69
N ASP A 152 -2.71 -8.99 1.58
CA ASP A 152 -2.33 -9.97 0.57
C ASP A 152 -0.98 -9.63 -0.09
N LEU A 153 -0.80 -8.37 -0.51
CA LEU A 153 0.43 -7.93 -1.17
C LEU A 153 1.65 -8.03 -0.25
N THR A 154 1.46 -7.93 1.07
CA THR A 154 2.55 -7.81 2.05
C THR A 154 2.66 -8.99 3.02
N GLU A 155 1.93 -10.08 2.77
CA GLU A 155 1.91 -11.27 3.61
C GLU A 155 3.32 -11.87 3.78
N ALA A 156 4.05 -12.02 2.68
CA ALA A 156 5.38 -12.62 2.65
C ALA A 156 6.53 -11.66 3.00
N HIS A 157 6.23 -10.40 3.32
CA HIS A 157 7.24 -9.38 3.60
C HIS A 157 7.54 -9.28 5.10
N ASP A 158 8.82 -9.17 5.46
CA ASP A 158 9.24 -8.94 6.84
C ASP A 158 8.91 -7.50 7.26
N ILE A 159 7.95 -7.35 8.16
CA ILE A 159 7.40 -6.07 8.62
C ILE A 159 7.26 -6.16 10.14
N HIS A 160 7.74 -5.13 10.84
CA HIS A 160 7.65 -5.04 12.29
C HIS A 160 6.22 -5.30 12.79
N ASP A 161 6.11 -6.12 13.83
CA ASP A 161 4.83 -6.55 14.42
C ASP A 161 3.89 -5.39 14.74
N GLU A 162 4.42 -4.26 15.22
CA GLU A 162 3.61 -3.07 15.53
C GLU A 162 2.92 -2.49 14.28
N VAL A 163 3.61 -2.47 13.14
CA VAL A 163 3.05 -2.00 11.87
C VAL A 163 2.00 -2.98 11.36
N ARG A 164 2.30 -4.29 11.40
CA ARG A 164 1.35 -5.33 11.00
C ARG A 164 0.10 -5.36 11.90
N ALA A 165 0.26 -5.11 13.19
CA ALA A 165 -0.85 -5.00 14.14
C ALA A 165 -1.82 -3.86 13.80
N LYS A 166 -1.32 -2.72 13.30
CA LYS A 166 -2.17 -1.59 12.87
C LYS A 166 -3.09 -2.00 11.72
N LEU A 167 -2.58 -2.77 10.75
CA LEU A 167 -3.37 -3.27 9.61
C LEU A 167 -4.47 -4.22 10.07
N PHE A 168 -4.13 -5.24 10.86
CA PHE A 168 -5.13 -6.19 11.38
C PHE A 168 -6.17 -5.53 12.28
N LYS A 169 -5.78 -4.50 13.04
CA LYS A 169 -6.74 -3.67 13.79
C LYS A 169 -7.71 -2.95 12.87
N ALA A 170 -7.22 -2.37 11.77
CA ALA A 170 -8.06 -1.68 10.80
C ALA A 170 -9.05 -2.66 10.13
N ILE A 171 -8.56 -3.79 9.60
CA ILE A 171 -9.39 -4.85 8.99
C ILE A 171 -10.47 -5.32 9.97
N GLY A 172 -10.05 -5.71 11.18
CA GLY A 172 -10.98 -6.24 12.17
C GLY A 172 -11.99 -5.21 12.71
N THR A 173 -11.68 -3.91 12.60
CA THR A 173 -12.62 -2.84 12.95
C THR A 173 -13.67 -2.64 11.86
N GLU A 174 -13.30 -2.61 10.58
CA GLU A 174 -14.27 -2.52 9.48
C GLU A 174 -15.20 -3.73 9.46
N GLU A 175 -14.66 -4.95 9.57
CA GLU A 175 -15.46 -6.18 9.58
C GLU A 175 -16.46 -6.21 10.73
N LEU A 176 -16.05 -5.71 11.91
CA LEU A 176 -16.94 -5.58 13.06
C LEU A 176 -18.07 -4.58 12.79
N THR A 177 -17.74 -3.40 12.25
CA THR A 177 -18.71 -2.37 11.90
C THR A 177 -19.71 -2.87 10.86
N ILE A 178 -19.24 -3.48 9.77
CA ILE A 178 -20.11 -4.03 8.72
C ILE A 178 -21.04 -5.09 9.31
N ALA A 179 -20.53 -5.99 10.14
CA ALA A 179 -21.33 -7.06 10.73
C ALA A 179 -22.39 -6.55 11.74
N GLU A 180 -22.18 -5.40 12.36
CA GLU A 180 -23.14 -4.77 13.27
C GLU A 180 -24.38 -4.25 12.55
N ASP A 181 -24.22 -3.82 11.29
CA ASP A 181 -25.31 -3.35 10.44
C ASP A 181 -26.04 -4.49 9.71
N MET A 182 -25.54 -5.73 9.83
CA MET A 182 -26.15 -6.91 9.22
C MET A 182 -27.20 -7.55 10.13
N GLU A 183 -28.24 -8.11 9.51
CA GLU A 183 -29.13 -9.03 10.20
C GLU A 183 -28.38 -10.26 10.70
N ALA A 184 -28.77 -10.76 11.87
CA ALA A 184 -28.21 -11.98 12.41
C ALA A 184 -28.47 -13.16 11.47
N GLY A 185 -27.49 -14.06 11.39
CA GLY A 185 -27.44 -15.16 10.44
C GLY A 185 -26.01 -15.59 10.11
N PRO A 186 -25.85 -16.63 9.25
CA PRO A 186 -24.55 -17.20 8.92
C PRO A 186 -23.55 -16.19 8.32
N ALA A 187 -24.01 -15.28 7.47
CA ALA A 187 -23.16 -14.28 6.83
C ALA A 187 -22.61 -13.25 7.84
N ALA A 188 -23.46 -12.73 8.74
CA ALA A 188 -23.02 -11.83 9.81
C ALA A 188 -22.04 -12.55 10.76
N ARG A 189 -22.28 -13.83 11.06
CA ARG A 189 -21.39 -14.65 11.89
C ARG A 189 -20.02 -14.87 11.25
N ALA A 190 -19.97 -15.07 9.93
CA ALA A 190 -18.71 -15.19 9.20
C ALA A 190 -17.88 -13.91 9.35
N ARG A 191 -18.47 -12.73 9.12
CA ARG A 191 -17.79 -11.44 9.31
C ARG A 191 -17.36 -11.18 10.74
N LEU A 192 -18.22 -11.44 11.73
CA LEU A 192 -17.85 -11.33 13.14
C LEU A 192 -16.67 -12.24 13.51
N THR A 193 -16.60 -13.43 12.89
CA THR A 193 -15.48 -14.36 13.09
C THR A 193 -14.18 -13.81 12.51
N VAL A 194 -14.23 -13.26 11.29
CA VAL A 194 -13.08 -12.57 10.68
C VAL A 194 -12.66 -11.39 11.55
N ALA A 195 -13.60 -10.53 11.94
CA ALA A 195 -13.35 -9.40 12.83
C ALA A 195 -12.62 -9.81 14.11
N ARG A 196 -13.14 -10.81 14.83
CA ARG A 196 -12.53 -11.33 16.05
C ARG A 196 -11.12 -11.86 15.80
N ASN A 197 -10.92 -12.62 14.73
CA ASN A 197 -9.63 -13.23 14.41
C ASN A 197 -8.58 -12.16 14.08
N SER A 198 -8.91 -11.19 13.22
CA SER A 198 -8.03 -10.07 12.88
C SER A 198 -7.70 -9.21 14.12
N LEU A 199 -8.68 -8.89 14.96
CA LEU A 199 -8.43 -8.13 16.19
C LEU A 199 -7.56 -8.91 17.19
N ARG A 200 -7.74 -10.23 17.31
CA ARG A 200 -6.88 -11.08 18.15
C ARG A 200 -5.45 -11.13 17.61
N GLU A 201 -5.29 -11.21 16.30
CA GLU A 201 -3.97 -11.19 15.67
C GLU A 201 -3.26 -9.85 15.90
N ALA A 202 -3.99 -8.74 15.73
CA ALA A 202 -3.47 -7.41 16.09
C ALA A 202 -3.01 -7.35 17.56
N HIS A 203 -3.78 -7.93 18.49
CA HIS A 203 -3.41 -7.99 19.91
C HIS A 203 -2.20 -8.89 20.17
N ARG A 204 -2.09 -10.03 19.47
CA ARG A 204 -0.97 -10.97 19.59
C ARG A 204 0.33 -10.30 19.15
N LEU A 205 0.31 -9.58 18.04
CA LEU A 205 1.44 -8.84 17.50
C LEU A 205 1.81 -7.63 18.36
N HIS A 206 0.81 -6.90 18.86
CA HIS A 206 1.03 -5.74 19.71
C HIS A 206 -0.05 -5.61 20.79
N SER A 207 0.25 -6.08 22.00
CA SER A 207 -0.72 -6.14 23.09
C SER A 207 -1.30 -4.78 23.52
N ARG A 208 -0.58 -3.67 23.26
CA ARG A 208 -1.01 -2.30 23.56
C ARG A 208 -1.77 -1.60 22.42
N ILE A 209 -2.10 -2.31 21.33
CA ILE A 209 -2.77 -1.74 20.13
C ILE A 209 -4.22 -1.25 20.39
N GLY A 210 -4.81 -1.58 21.53
CA GLY A 210 -6.09 -1.03 22.00
C GLY A 210 -7.35 -1.70 21.45
N VAL A 211 -7.30 -3.01 21.16
CA VAL A 211 -8.41 -3.77 20.53
C VAL A 211 -9.24 -4.63 21.50
N ASN A 212 -8.86 -4.74 22.77
CA ASN A 212 -9.51 -5.63 23.74
C ASN A 212 -11.03 -5.43 23.86
N THR A 213 -11.51 -4.19 23.84
CA THR A 213 -12.96 -3.90 23.90
C THR A 213 -13.67 -4.37 22.63
N ARG A 214 -13.04 -4.23 21.46
CA ARG A 214 -13.59 -4.69 20.17
C ARG A 214 -13.63 -6.22 20.11
N ILE A 215 -12.59 -6.90 20.61
CA ILE A 215 -12.57 -8.37 20.73
C ILE A 215 -13.77 -8.86 21.55
N LYS A 216 -13.97 -8.29 22.75
CA LYS A 216 -15.10 -8.65 23.62
C LYS A 216 -16.45 -8.38 22.96
N LYS A 217 -16.57 -7.28 22.21
CA LYS A 217 -17.79 -6.94 21.46
C LYS A 217 -18.08 -7.99 20.38
N ALA A 218 -17.08 -8.33 19.56
CA ALA A 218 -17.20 -9.35 18.53
C ALA A 218 -17.61 -10.70 19.13
N GLU A 219 -16.98 -11.13 20.23
CA GLU A 219 -17.34 -12.38 20.93
C GLU A 219 -18.79 -12.39 21.43
N LYS A 220 -19.25 -11.28 22.01
CA LYS A 220 -20.65 -11.12 22.45
C LYS A 220 -21.62 -11.22 21.28
N LEU A 221 -21.33 -10.55 20.17
CA LEU A 221 -22.17 -10.57 18.98
C LEU A 221 -22.20 -11.96 18.32
N ILE A 222 -21.08 -12.69 18.31
CA ILE A 222 -21.04 -14.08 17.86
C ILE A 222 -21.95 -14.96 18.72
N ALA A 223 -21.88 -14.84 20.04
CA ALA A 223 -22.72 -15.62 20.96
C ALA A 223 -24.21 -15.30 20.77
N ALA A 224 -24.58 -14.02 20.63
CA ALA A 224 -25.95 -13.60 20.35
C ALA A 224 -26.46 -14.12 19.00
N ASN A 225 -25.63 -14.05 17.96
CA ASN A 225 -25.95 -14.59 16.63
C ASN A 225 -26.15 -16.11 16.67
N LEU A 226 -25.30 -16.86 17.38
CA LEU A 226 -25.45 -18.31 17.56
C LEU A 226 -26.73 -18.68 18.31
N ALA A 227 -27.11 -17.91 19.34
CA ALA A 227 -28.35 -18.14 20.07
C ALA A 227 -29.60 -17.91 19.20
N ALA A 228 -29.56 -16.93 18.30
CA ALA A 228 -30.66 -16.62 17.38
C ALA A 228 -30.68 -17.54 16.13
N PHE A 229 -29.50 -17.99 15.67
CA PHE A 229 -29.33 -18.81 14.47
C PHE A 229 -28.34 -19.95 14.74
N PRO A 230 -28.77 -21.01 15.46
CA PRO A 230 -27.94 -22.16 15.74
C PRO A 230 -27.46 -22.85 14.44
N PRO A 231 -26.30 -23.52 14.44
CA PRO A 231 -25.86 -24.33 13.31
C PRO A 231 -26.89 -25.45 13.03
N GLU A 232 -27.18 -25.72 11.75
CA GLU A 232 -28.19 -26.70 11.31
C GLU A 232 -27.95 -28.15 11.79
N TYR A 233 -26.83 -28.43 12.46
CA TYR A 233 -26.46 -29.76 12.94
C TYR A 233 -27.14 -30.22 14.24
N GLU A 234 -27.86 -29.36 14.95
CA GLU A 234 -28.52 -29.73 16.22
C GLU A 234 -30.00 -30.16 16.08
N GLN A 235 -30.61 -30.04 14.90
CA GLN A 235 -32.03 -30.42 14.69
C GLN A 235 -32.22 -31.83 14.10
N ARG A 236 -31.16 -32.58 13.81
CA ARG A 236 -31.26 -33.93 13.20
C ARG A 236 -31.04 -35.08 14.20
N GLY A 237 -30.99 -34.79 15.50
CA GLY A 237 -30.70 -35.76 16.57
C GLY A 237 -31.90 -36.33 17.32
N ASP A 238 -33.08 -35.70 17.25
CA ASP A 238 -34.23 -36.06 18.10
C ASP A 238 -35.39 -36.77 17.37
N ASP A 239 -35.34 -36.91 16.03
CA ASP A 239 -36.42 -37.51 15.24
C ASP A 239 -36.14 -38.97 14.78
N ALA A 240 -35.21 -39.68 15.44
CA ALA A 240 -34.95 -41.09 15.19
C ALA A 240 -35.10 -41.92 16.48
N ALA A 241 -36.34 -42.05 16.95
CA ALA A 241 -36.76 -43.05 17.94
C ALA A 241 -37.98 -43.82 17.43
#